data_AF-A0A1M3CZ88-F1
#
_entry.id   AF-A0A1M3CZ88-F1
#
_cell.length_a   1.000
_cell.length_b   1.000
_cell.length_c   1.000
_cell.angle_alpha   90.00
_cell.angle_beta   90.00
_cell.angle_gamma   90.00
#
_symmetry.space_group_name_H-M   'P 1'
#
loop_
_entity.id
_entity.type
_entity.pdbx_description
1 polymer ?
#
loop_
_entity_poly.entity_id
_entity_poly.type
_entity_poly.pdbx_seq_one_letter_code
_entity_poly.pdbx_strand_id
1 'polypeptide(L)'
;MKSSVFKSSGDKSSDLIFVNLVVHLFAATHALVCMYLRLKGIDDGIFLTILTLLMIILLINFFNGTTDVFVSLSLLSLLAGFYLGTKGADLFALAFPNSPVLTHVLATIAVTEILGWMVFFILRKRLIKR
;
A
#
# COMPACT_ATOMS: atom_id res chain seq x y z
N MET A 1 -20.52 21.63 -8.39
CA MET A 1 -19.08 21.53 -8.04
C MET A 1 -19.00 21.00 -6.60
N LYS A 2 -19.01 19.67 -6.39
CA LYS A 2 -18.97 19.11 -5.03
C LYS A 2 -17.52 19.20 -4.53
N SER A 3 -17.26 20.09 -3.58
CA SER A 3 -16.03 20.08 -2.80
C SER A 3 -15.94 18.73 -2.09
N SER A 4 -15.14 17.82 -2.63
CA SER A 4 -14.88 16.53 -1.98
C SER A 4 -14.25 16.81 -0.62
N VAL A 5 -14.92 16.37 0.44
CA VAL A 5 -14.49 16.47 1.84
C VAL A 5 -13.15 15.75 2.09
N PHE A 6 -12.70 14.91 1.15
CA PHE A 6 -11.46 14.13 1.20
C PHE A 6 -10.37 14.67 0.27
N LYS A 7 -10.12 15.98 0.27
CA LYS A 7 -8.96 16.55 -0.43
C LYS A 7 -7.96 17.09 0.56
N SER A 8 -6.67 16.93 0.23
CA SER A 8 -5.57 17.50 1.01
C SER A 8 -5.82 19.00 1.21
N SER A 9 -5.74 19.43 2.46
CA SER A 9 -5.89 20.83 2.87
C SER A 9 -4.58 21.61 2.67
N GLY A 10 -3.49 20.93 2.30
CA GLY A 10 -2.12 21.46 2.30
C GLY A 10 -1.47 21.49 3.68
N ASP A 11 -2.22 21.24 4.77
CA ASP A 11 -1.65 21.10 6.10
C ASP A 11 -0.97 19.73 6.27
N LYS A 12 0.33 19.78 6.57
CA LYS A 12 1.20 18.61 6.71
C LYS A 12 0.67 17.61 7.74
N SER A 13 0.13 18.10 8.85
CA SER A 13 -0.31 17.24 9.96
C SER A 13 -1.59 16.50 9.59
N SER A 14 -2.58 17.18 9.02
CA SER A 14 -3.82 16.56 8.57
C SER A 14 -3.60 15.53 7.44
N ASP A 15 -2.72 15.84 6.48
CA ASP A 15 -2.38 14.92 5.40
C ASP A 15 -1.67 13.66 5.93
N LEU A 16 -0.77 13.81 6.90
CA LEU A 16 -0.09 12.67 7.54
C LEU A 16 -1.06 11.76 8.28
N ILE A 17 -2.02 12.34 9.01
CA ILE A 17 -3.04 11.57 9.75
C ILE A 17 -3.87 10.74 8.77
N PHE A 18 -4.35 11.35 7.69
CA PHE A 18 -5.15 10.65 6.69
C PHE A 18 -4.37 9.52 6.02
N VAL A 19 -3.14 9.80 5.58
CA VAL A 19 -2.29 8.78 4.94
C VAL A 19 -1.98 7.64 5.90
N ASN A 20 -1.57 7.91 7.14
CA ASN A 20 -1.29 6.85 8.10
C ASN A 20 -2.53 5.99 8.33
N LEU A 21 -3.70 6.61 8.48
CA LEU A 21 -4.95 5.87 8.65
C LEU A 21 -5.25 4.97 7.45
N VAL A 22 -5.13 5.48 6.22
CA VAL A 22 -5.33 4.69 5.01
C VAL A 22 -4.30 3.57 4.91
N VAL A 23 -3.01 3.86 5.09
CA VAL A 23 -1.93 2.89 4.95
C VAL A 23 -2.05 1.77 5.98
N HIS A 24 -2.27 2.08 7.25
CA HIS A 24 -2.44 1.05 8.28
C HIS A 24 -3.72 0.23 8.09
N LEU A 25 -4.83 0.86 7.69
CA LEU A 25 -6.08 0.15 7.40
C LEU A 25 -5.91 -0.81 6.21
N PHE A 26 -5.24 -0.37 5.16
CA PHE A 26 -4.94 -1.23 4.02
C PHE A 26 -3.93 -2.32 4.39
N ALA A 27 -2.89 -2.03 5.17
CA ALA A 27 -1.92 -3.04 5.63
C ALA A 27 -2.61 -4.13 6.46
N ALA A 28 -3.49 -3.75 7.39
CA ALA A 28 -4.29 -4.69 8.16
C ALA A 28 -5.22 -5.52 7.26
N THR A 29 -5.87 -4.90 6.27
CA THR A 29 -6.75 -5.61 5.34
C THR A 29 -5.96 -6.58 4.45
N HIS A 30 -4.78 -6.20 3.94
CA HIS A 30 -3.92 -7.09 3.16
C HIS A 30 -3.44 -8.27 4.02
N ALA A 31 -3.07 -8.03 5.27
CA ALA A 31 -2.69 -9.08 6.21
C ALA A 31 -3.82 -10.09 6.44
N LEU A 32 -5.04 -9.61 6.68
CA LEU A 32 -6.21 -10.46 6.89
C LEU A 32 -6.57 -11.28 5.65
N VAL A 33 -6.53 -10.66 4.46
CA VAL A 33 -6.82 -11.33 3.19
C VAL A 33 -5.75 -12.37 2.87
N CYS A 34 -4.46 -12.01 3.03
CA CYS A 34 -3.34 -12.93 2.86
C CYS A 34 -3.47 -14.13 3.80
N MET A 35 -3.69 -13.88 5.10
CA MET A 35 -3.87 -14.93 6.10
C MET A 35 -5.04 -15.86 5.73
N TYR A 36 -6.21 -15.30 5.42
CA TYR A 36 -7.40 -16.08 5.11
C TYR A 36 -7.23 -16.94 3.84
N LEU A 37 -6.68 -16.37 2.77
CA LEU A 37 -6.47 -17.08 1.50
C LEU A 37 -5.39 -18.16 1.64
N ARG A 38 -4.29 -17.86 2.34
CA ARG A 38 -3.19 -18.81 2.55
C ARG A 38 -3.59 -19.97 3.44
N LEU A 39 -4.42 -19.73 4.45
CA LEU A 39 -5.01 -20.81 5.28
C LEU A 39 -5.90 -21.75 4.44
N LYS A 40 -6.47 -21.28 3.34
CA LYS A 40 -7.26 -22.07 2.39
C LYS A 40 -6.43 -22.62 1.23
N GLY A 41 -5.11 -22.38 1.20
CA GLY A 41 -4.23 -22.79 0.11
C GLY A 41 -4.50 -22.08 -1.23
N ILE A 42 -5.16 -20.92 -1.20
CA ILE A 42 -5.48 -20.12 -2.40
C ILE A 42 -4.40 -19.06 -2.60
N ASP A 43 -4.04 -18.80 -3.86
CA ASP A 43 -3.16 -17.70 -4.21
C ASP A 43 -3.82 -16.33 -3.93
N ASP A 44 -3.07 -15.46 -3.26
CA ASP A 44 -3.54 -14.17 -2.76
C ASP A 44 -3.08 -12.99 -3.63
N GLY A 45 -2.25 -13.23 -4.66
CA GLY A 45 -1.61 -12.19 -5.45
C GLY A 45 -2.61 -11.26 -6.16
N ILE A 46 -3.69 -11.80 -6.73
CA ILE A 46 -4.71 -11.00 -7.41
C ILE A 46 -5.46 -10.10 -6.42
N PHE A 47 -5.83 -10.63 -5.26
CA PHE A 47 -6.58 -9.88 -4.25
C PHE A 47 -5.73 -8.76 -3.66
N LEU A 48 -4.48 -9.05 -3.31
CA LEU A 48 -3.54 -8.04 -2.80
C LEU A 48 -3.25 -6.96 -3.85
N THR A 49 -3.16 -7.33 -5.13
CA THR A 49 -3.01 -6.39 -6.25
C THR A 49 -4.18 -5.41 -6.32
N ILE A 50 -5.41 -5.91 -6.23
CA ILE A 50 -6.63 -5.08 -6.26
C ILE A 50 -6.65 -4.13 -5.05
N LEU A 51 -6.34 -4.62 -3.86
CA LEU A 51 -6.27 -3.78 -2.66
C LEU A 51 -5.18 -2.71 -2.78
N THR A 52 -4.02 -3.04 -3.35
CA THR A 52 -2.95 -2.07 -3.62
C THR A 52 -3.44 -0.98 -4.57
N LEU A 53 -4.08 -1.35 -5.69
CA LEU A 53 -4.65 -0.38 -6.63
C LEU A 53 -5.66 0.54 -5.95
N LEU A 54 -6.56 -0.01 -5.12
CA LEU A 54 -7.53 0.80 -4.37
C LEU A 54 -6.84 1.80 -3.43
N MET A 55 -5.79 1.37 -2.71
CA MET A 55 -4.98 2.26 -1.87
C MET A 55 -4.37 3.40 -2.68
N ILE A 56 -3.74 3.09 -3.83
CA ILE A 56 -3.11 4.09 -4.69
C ILE A 56 -4.13 5.07 -5.27
N ILE A 57 -5.30 4.59 -5.72
CA ILE A 57 -6.40 5.43 -6.21
C ILE A 57 -6.84 6.42 -5.13
N LEU A 58 -7.03 5.95 -3.89
CA LEU A 58 -7.45 6.80 -2.78
C LEU A 58 -6.42 7.88 -2.45
N LEU A 59 -5.13 7.50 -2.36
CA LEU A 59 -4.05 8.45 -2.09
C LEU A 59 -3.94 9.51 -3.20
N ILE A 60 -4.02 9.10 -4.46
CA ILE A 60 -3.88 10.02 -5.60
C ILE A 60 -5.07 10.96 -5.71
N ASN A 61 -6.29 10.46 -5.48
CA ASN A 61 -7.48 11.31 -5.42
C ASN A 61 -7.41 12.32 -4.27
N PHE A 62 -6.88 11.91 -3.11
CA PHE A 62 -6.70 12.79 -1.96
C PHE A 62 -5.72 13.95 -2.27
N PHE A 63 -4.61 13.65 -2.96
CA PHE A 63 -3.62 14.66 -3.38
C PHE A 63 -3.92 15.33 -4.73
N ASN A 64 -5.09 15.05 -5.33
CA ASN A 64 -5.50 15.59 -6.63
C ASN A 64 -4.45 15.37 -7.74
N GLY A 65 -3.86 14.17 -7.77
CA GLY A 65 -2.81 13.79 -8.71
C GLY A 65 -3.32 13.60 -10.15
N THR A 66 -2.40 13.71 -11.10
CA THR A 66 -2.68 13.51 -12.54
C THR A 66 -2.70 12.04 -12.91
N THR A 67 -3.35 11.70 -14.03
CA THR A 67 -3.40 10.34 -14.58
C THR A 67 -2.00 9.75 -14.80
N ASP A 68 -1.03 10.53 -15.25
CA ASP A 68 0.35 10.05 -15.45
C ASP A 68 0.99 9.59 -14.13
N VAL A 69 0.71 10.31 -13.05
CA VAL A 69 1.19 9.94 -11.71
C VAL A 69 0.46 8.72 -11.17
N PHE A 70 -0.83 8.59 -11.48
CA PHE A 70 -1.57 7.36 -11.21
C PHE A 70 -0.94 6.14 -11.88
N VAL A 71 -0.71 6.20 -13.19
CA VAL A 71 -0.12 5.08 -13.92
C VAL A 71 1.27 4.75 -13.39
N SER A 72 2.11 5.78 -13.21
CA SER A 72 3.49 5.61 -12.76
C SER A 72 3.59 5.00 -11.35
N LEU A 73 2.82 5.55 -10.39
CA LEU A 73 2.82 5.05 -9.01
C LEU A 73 2.15 3.69 -8.89
N SER A 74 1.10 3.42 -9.67
CA SER A 74 0.46 2.11 -9.68
C SER A 74 1.42 1.04 -10.20
N LEU A 75 2.06 1.27 -11.36
CA LEU A 75 3.05 0.33 -11.89
C LEU A 75 4.20 0.12 -10.90
N LEU A 76 4.78 1.20 -10.38
CA LEU A 76 5.87 1.12 -9.41
C LEU A 76 5.44 0.31 -8.18
N SER A 77 4.25 0.57 -7.65
CA SER A 77 3.75 -0.10 -6.44
C SER A 77 3.44 -1.56 -6.68
N LEU A 78 2.96 -1.94 -7.87
CA LEU A 78 2.70 -3.32 -8.24
C LEU A 78 4.00 -4.12 -8.42
N LEU A 79 4.97 -3.58 -9.16
CA LEU A 79 6.26 -4.25 -9.36
C LEU A 79 7.03 -4.37 -8.03
N ALA A 80 7.12 -3.28 -7.28
CA ALA A 80 7.78 -3.29 -5.98
C ALA A 80 7.02 -4.15 -4.97
N GLY A 81 5.69 -4.09 -4.94
CA GLY A 81 4.86 -4.88 -4.04
C GLY A 81 5.00 -6.38 -4.27
N PHE A 82 4.99 -6.82 -5.52
CA PHE A 82 5.18 -8.23 -5.86
C PHE A 82 6.62 -8.71 -5.54
N TYR A 83 7.62 -7.94 -5.96
CA TYR A 83 9.03 -8.30 -5.74
C TYR A 83 9.37 -8.33 -4.24
N LEU A 84 9.03 -7.27 -3.51
CA LEU A 84 9.30 -7.18 -2.07
C LEU A 84 8.41 -8.13 -1.27
N GLY A 85 7.19 -8.41 -1.71
CA GLY A 85 6.30 -9.36 -1.04
C GLY A 85 6.84 -10.79 -1.11
N THR A 86 7.28 -11.21 -2.31
CA THR A 86 7.84 -12.56 -2.52
C THR A 86 9.22 -12.71 -1.88
N LYS A 87 10.15 -11.80 -2.18
CA LYS A 87 11.50 -11.83 -1.58
C LYS A 87 11.50 -11.52 -0.10
N GLY A 88 10.59 -10.67 0.36
CA GLY A 88 10.40 -10.39 1.78
C GLY A 88 9.93 -11.64 2.52
N ALA A 89 8.97 -12.38 1.97
CA ALA A 89 8.52 -13.63 2.58
C ALA A 89 9.67 -14.65 2.69
N ASP A 90 10.52 -14.76 1.67
CA ASP A 90 11.73 -15.61 1.71
C ASP A 90 12.69 -15.17 2.82
N LEU A 91 12.91 -13.86 2.99
CA LEU A 91 13.75 -13.31 4.06
C LEU A 91 13.16 -13.57 5.44
N PHE A 92 11.84 -13.40 5.62
CA PHE A 92 11.18 -13.70 6.89
C PHE A 92 11.15 -15.21 7.16
N ALA A 93 11.14 -16.06 6.13
CA ALA A 93 11.25 -17.51 6.29
C ALA A 93 12.60 -17.96 6.87
N LEU A 94 13.68 -17.19 6.65
CA LEU A 94 14.97 -17.43 7.32
C LEU A 94 14.88 -17.19 8.84
N ALA A 95 14.06 -16.24 9.27
CA ALA A 95 13.87 -15.92 10.69
C ALA A 95 12.81 -16.81 11.36
N PHE A 96 11.76 -17.21 10.63
CA PHE A 96 10.63 -18.00 11.14
C PHE A 96 10.29 -19.18 10.21
N PRO A 97 11.14 -20.23 10.19
CA PRO A 97 10.99 -21.34 9.24
C PRO A 97 9.73 -22.21 9.50
N ASN A 98 9.20 -22.19 10.71
CA ASN A 98 8.10 -23.08 11.12
C ASN A 98 6.68 -22.55 10.79
N SER A 99 6.56 -21.35 10.20
CA SER A 99 5.26 -20.71 9.98
C SER A 99 5.19 -19.95 8.65
N PRO A 100 5.04 -20.64 7.51
CA PRO A 100 5.01 -20.00 6.19
C PRO A 100 3.88 -18.98 6.05
N VAL A 101 2.72 -19.22 6.66
CA VAL A 101 1.62 -18.24 6.63
C VAL A 101 2.02 -16.93 7.33
N LEU A 102 2.72 -17.03 8.46
CA LEU A 102 3.12 -15.85 9.24
C LEU A 102 4.18 -15.03 8.50
N THR A 103 5.13 -15.67 7.81
CA THR A 103 6.19 -14.98 7.07
C THR A 103 5.63 -14.19 5.90
N HIS A 104 4.66 -14.76 5.18
CA HIS A 104 3.92 -14.06 4.13
C HIS A 104 3.13 -12.87 4.68
N VAL A 105 2.38 -13.05 5.77
CA VAL A 105 1.61 -11.97 6.39
C VAL A 105 2.50 -10.81 6.85
N LEU A 106 3.63 -11.11 7.50
CA LEU A 106 4.58 -10.10 7.93
C LEU A 106 5.22 -9.36 6.75
N ALA A 107 5.60 -10.09 5.69
CA ALA A 107 6.11 -9.50 4.46
C ALA A 107 5.07 -8.55 3.85
N THR A 108 3.82 -8.98 3.76
CA THR A 108 2.73 -8.17 3.20
C THR A 108 2.51 -6.89 4.01
N ILE A 109 2.47 -6.96 5.34
CA ILE A 109 2.33 -5.77 6.20
C ILE A 109 3.47 -4.80 5.94
N ALA A 110 4.72 -5.27 6.02
CA ALA A 110 5.90 -4.43 5.85
C ALA A 110 5.90 -3.76 4.46
N VAL A 111 5.57 -4.50 3.42
CA VAL A 111 5.54 -3.99 2.04
C VAL A 111 4.44 -2.96 1.84
N THR A 112 3.22 -3.20 2.35
CA THR A 112 2.12 -2.24 2.24
C THR A 112 2.43 -0.93 2.96
N GLU A 113 3.05 -0.99 4.15
CA GLU A 113 3.45 0.22 4.89
C GLU A 113 4.54 1.01 4.15
N ILE A 114 5.58 0.34 3.69
CA ILE A 114 6.67 0.97 2.92
C ILE A 114 6.12 1.63 1.66
N LEU A 115 5.27 0.94 0.89
CA LEU A 115 4.66 1.46 -0.33
C LEU A 115 3.78 2.68 -0.05
N GLY A 116 2.90 2.57 0.95
CA GLY A 116 2.01 3.65 1.34
C GLY A 116 2.76 4.94 1.69
N TRP A 117 3.83 4.80 2.49
CA TRP A 117 4.68 5.93 2.86
C TRP A 117 5.48 6.49 1.68
N MET A 118 6.03 5.63 0.82
CA MET A 118 6.72 6.08 -0.39
C MET A 118 5.82 6.92 -1.29
N VAL A 119 4.59 6.47 -1.53
CA VAL A 119 3.60 7.19 -2.33
C VAL A 119 3.30 8.56 -1.73
N PHE A 120 3.12 8.64 -0.42
CA PHE A 120 2.95 9.91 0.28
C PHE A 120 4.13 10.87 0.09
N PHE A 121 5.37 10.40 0.28
CA PHE A 121 6.55 11.25 0.11
C PHE A 121 6.67 11.79 -1.32
N ILE A 122 6.35 10.96 -2.33
CA ILE A 122 6.38 11.37 -3.74
C ILE A 122 5.29 12.41 -4.03
N LEU A 123 4.05 12.14 -3.62
CA LEU A 123 2.91 13.04 -3.86
C LEU A 123 3.08 14.38 -3.13
N ARG A 124 3.55 14.36 -1.89
CA ARG A 124 3.79 15.58 -1.11
C ARG A 124 4.92 16.43 -1.66
N LYS A 125 6.03 15.82 -2.10
CA LYS A 125 7.11 16.57 -2.79
C LYS A 125 6.60 17.29 -4.04
N ARG A 126 5.62 16.71 -4.74
CA ARG A 126 5.02 17.33 -5.92
C ARG A 126 4.15 18.53 -5.56
N LEU A 127 3.42 18.49 -4.45
CA LEU A 127 2.63 19.63 -3.98
C LEU A 127 3.49 20.84 -3.60
N ILE A 128 4.66 20.62 -2.98
CA ILE A 128 5.58 21.71 -2.57
C ILE A 128 6.24 22.38 -3.79
N LYS A 129 6.35 21.68 -4.92
CA LYS A 129 7.01 22.16 -6.15
C LYS A 129 6.07 22.91 -7.12
N ARG A 130 4.77 22.95 -6.83
CA ARG A 130 3.79 23.75 -7.58
C ARG A 130 3.64 25.12 -6.94
#